data_AF-A0A351YF45-F1
#
_entry.id   AF-A0A351YF45-F1
#
_cell.length_a   1.000
_cell.length_b   1.000
_cell.length_c   1.000
_cell.angle_alpha   90.00
_cell.angle_beta   90.00
_cell.angle_gamma   90.00
#
_symmetry.space_group_name_H-M   'P 1'
#
loop_
_entity.id
_entity.type
_entity.pdbx_description
1 polymer ?
#
loop_
_entity_poly.entity_id
_entity_poly.type
_entity_poly.pdbx_seq_one_letter_code
_entity_poly.pdbx_strand_id
1 'polypeptide(L)'
;MYLYLFNPDNDLALGNNSPYYQPPASARQMAADLAVLPAWVAPCGESMVAVSGKESAEVWTRGRGPAPSIRWVTLDEGVASCHAIRPWGWNAALVQALKRL
;
A
#
# COMPACT_ATOMS: atom_id res chain seq x y z
N MET A 1 -0.17 7.70 13.67
CA MET A 1 0.05 7.73 12.21
C MET A 1 -0.73 6.61 11.55
N TYR A 2 -1.38 6.87 10.42
CA TYR A 2 -2.11 5.87 9.63
C TYR A 2 -1.22 5.28 8.54
N LEU A 3 -1.27 3.96 8.34
CA LEU A 3 -0.55 3.28 7.26
C LEU A 3 -1.46 3.07 6.07
N TYR A 4 -1.13 3.68 4.94
CA TYR A 4 -1.85 3.49 3.69
C TYR A 4 -1.17 2.43 2.83
N LEU A 5 -1.97 1.51 2.30
CA LEU A 5 -1.51 0.42 1.45
C LEU A 5 -2.17 0.52 0.08
N PHE A 6 -1.38 0.35 -0.97
CA PHE A 6 -1.93 0.15 -2.30
C PHE A 6 -2.37 -1.32 -2.46
N ASN A 7 -3.59 -1.52 -2.99
CA ASN A 7 -4.23 -2.83 -3.13
C ASN A 7 -5.04 -2.87 -4.45
N PRO A 8 -4.37 -2.85 -5.61
CA PRO A 8 -5.01 -2.61 -6.91
C PRO A 8 -6.00 -3.67 -7.35
N ASP A 9 -5.82 -4.91 -6.91
CA ASP A 9 -6.61 -6.08 -7.28
C ASP A 9 -7.70 -6.39 -6.26
N ASN A 10 -8.09 -5.40 -5.46
CA ASN A 10 -9.09 -5.56 -4.41
C ASN A 10 -10.44 -6.05 -4.96
N ASP A 11 -10.87 -5.56 -6.11
CA ASP A 11 -12.09 -5.99 -6.80
C ASP A 11 -12.03 -7.47 -7.22
N LEU A 12 -10.90 -7.91 -7.77
CA LEU A 12 -10.64 -9.31 -8.11
C LEU A 12 -10.64 -10.20 -6.84
N ALA A 13 -9.99 -9.73 -5.77
CA ALA A 13 -9.94 -10.43 -4.49
C ALA A 13 -11.33 -10.55 -3.86
N LEU A 14 -12.15 -9.50 -3.93
CA LEU A 14 -13.53 -9.52 -3.46
C LEU A 14 -14.41 -10.45 -4.31
N GLY A 15 -14.23 -10.45 -5.63
CA GLY A 15 -14.93 -11.37 -6.53
C GLY A 15 -14.59 -12.84 -6.28
N ASN A 16 -13.33 -13.13 -5.95
CA ASN A 16 -12.89 -14.48 -5.57
C ASN A 16 -13.31 -14.87 -4.14
N ASN A 17 -13.38 -13.88 -3.23
CA ASN A 17 -13.78 -14.01 -1.82
C ASN A 17 -13.04 -15.11 -1.03
N SER A 18 -11.79 -15.39 -1.36
CA SER A 18 -10.95 -16.34 -0.62
C SER A 18 -9.85 -15.64 0.15
N PRO A 19 -9.57 -16.02 1.42
CA PRO A 19 -8.37 -15.56 2.13
C PRO A 19 -7.07 -16.09 1.52
N TYR A 20 -7.15 -17.03 0.58
CA TYR A 20 -6.03 -17.61 -0.14
C TYR A 20 -5.99 -17.18 -1.62
N TYR A 21 -6.78 -16.18 -2.00
CA TYR A 21 -6.71 -15.59 -3.32
C TYR A 21 -5.27 -15.14 -3.63
N GLN A 22 -4.80 -15.48 -4.83
CA GLN A 22 -3.49 -15.09 -5.33
C GLN A 22 -3.68 -14.18 -6.55
N PRO A 23 -3.26 -12.91 -6.46
CA PRO A 23 -3.31 -12.02 -7.61
C PRO A 23 -2.55 -12.59 -8.81
N PRO A 24 -3.00 -12.34 -10.06
CA PRO A 24 -2.20 -12.61 -11.24
C PRO A 24 -0.89 -11.81 -11.21
N ALA A 25 0.12 -12.27 -11.96
CA ALA A 25 1.45 -11.66 -11.97
C ALA A 25 1.43 -10.15 -12.32
N SER A 26 0.57 -9.76 -13.27
CA SER A 26 0.39 -8.36 -13.67
C SER A 26 -0.14 -7.48 -12.54
N ALA A 27 -1.09 -7.98 -11.74
CA ALA A 27 -1.61 -7.26 -10.59
C ALA A 27 -0.56 -7.09 -9.49
N ARG A 28 0.25 -8.12 -9.23
CA ARG A 28 1.37 -8.02 -8.27
C ARG A 28 2.42 -7.01 -8.70
N GLN A 29 2.76 -7.00 -9.99
CA GLN A 29 3.69 -6.04 -10.56
C GLN A 29 3.16 -4.61 -10.41
N MET A 30 1.88 -4.40 -10.75
CA MET A 30 1.21 -3.11 -10.57
C MET A 30 1.24 -2.66 -9.11
N ALA A 31 0.93 -3.57 -8.16
CA ALA A 31 0.96 -3.28 -6.73
C ALA A 31 2.34 -2.79 -6.25
N ALA A 32 3.42 -3.37 -6.78
CA ALA A 32 4.78 -2.94 -6.46
C ALA A 32 5.14 -1.58 -7.12
N ASP A 33 4.88 -1.45 -8.43
CA ASP A 33 5.30 -0.28 -9.22
C ASP A 33 4.55 1.00 -8.84
N LEU A 34 3.31 0.86 -8.39
CA LEU A 34 2.41 1.98 -8.08
C LEU A 34 2.07 2.07 -6.58
N ALA A 35 2.85 1.41 -5.72
CA ALA A 35 2.68 1.44 -4.26
C ALA A 35 2.67 2.85 -3.65
N VAL A 36 3.23 3.83 -4.37
CA VAL A 36 3.33 5.23 -3.97
C VAL A 36 2.02 6.02 -4.09
N LEU A 37 1.07 5.55 -4.91
CA LEU A 37 -0.15 6.30 -5.24
C LEU A 37 -1.03 6.69 -4.04
N PRO A 38 -1.13 5.89 -2.95
CA PRO A 38 -1.90 6.30 -1.77
C PRO A 38 -1.45 7.65 -1.17
N ALA A 39 -0.24 8.12 -1.46
CA ALA A 39 0.24 9.41 -0.99
C ALA A 39 -0.58 10.61 -1.47
N TRP A 40 -1.31 10.50 -2.58
CA TRP A 40 -2.17 11.58 -3.11
C TRP A 40 -3.55 11.65 -2.44
N VAL A 41 -3.98 10.59 -1.77
CA VAL A 41 -5.27 10.55 -1.06
C VAL A 41 -5.09 10.55 0.46
N ALA A 42 -3.88 10.24 0.94
CA ALA A 42 -3.56 10.24 2.34
C ALA A 42 -3.41 11.68 2.89
N PRO A 43 -4.04 12.03 4.03
CA PRO A 43 -3.88 13.34 4.64
C PRO A 43 -2.42 13.59 5.04
N CYS A 44 -1.90 14.80 4.78
CA CYS A 44 -0.55 15.19 5.18
C CYS A 44 -0.36 15.16 6.71
N GLY A 45 0.89 14.96 7.17
CA GLY A 45 1.28 15.13 8.58
C GLY A 45 1.13 13.90 9.47
N GLU A 46 0.16 13.00 9.20
CA GLU A 46 -0.08 11.79 10.00
C GLU A 46 -0.05 10.49 9.21
N SER A 47 0.35 10.54 7.94
CA SER A 47 0.22 9.39 7.04
C SER A 47 1.57 8.80 6.64
N MET A 48 1.61 7.48 6.62
CA MET A 48 2.70 6.67 6.08
C MET A 48 2.17 5.87 4.90
N VAL A 49 2.98 5.64 3.88
CA VAL A 49 2.62 4.80 2.73
C VAL A 49 3.60 3.64 2.64
N ALA A 50 3.07 2.42 2.63
CA ALA A 50 3.88 1.23 2.46
C ALA A 50 4.32 1.10 1.00
N VAL A 51 5.62 0.93 0.79
CA VAL A 51 6.23 0.75 -0.53
C VAL A 51 7.18 -0.43 -0.52
N SER A 52 7.40 -1.05 -1.69
CA SER A 52 8.36 -2.15 -1.84
C SER A 52 9.82 -1.67 -1.71
N GLY A 53 10.08 -0.38 -1.99
CA GLY A 53 11.41 0.23 -1.83
C GLY A 53 11.31 1.73 -1.61
N LYS A 54 11.91 2.22 -0.51
CA LYS A 54 11.86 3.65 -0.12
C LYS A 54 12.55 4.56 -1.13
N GLU A 55 13.75 4.19 -1.57
CA GLU A 55 14.52 4.97 -2.55
C GLU A 55 13.77 5.11 -3.89
N SER A 56 13.20 4.01 -4.38
CA SER A 56 12.38 4.02 -5.60
C SER A 56 11.15 4.92 -5.46
N ALA A 57 10.52 4.96 -4.28
CA ALA A 57 9.39 5.84 -4.01
C ALA A 57 9.77 7.32 -4.01
N GLU A 58 10.92 7.66 -3.41
CA GLU A 58 11.45 9.02 -3.45
C GLU A 58 11.78 9.47 -4.88
N VAL A 59 12.38 8.61 -5.69
CA VAL A 59 12.67 8.90 -7.10
C VAL A 59 11.37 9.06 -7.89
N TRP A 60 10.36 8.20 -7.68
CA TRP A 60 9.09 8.27 -8.40
C TRP A 60 8.34 9.58 -8.16
N THR A 61 8.45 10.11 -6.94
CA THR A 61 7.82 11.38 -6.55
C THR A 61 8.63 12.60 -6.94
N ARG A 62 9.96 12.48 -7.05
CA ARG A 62 10.88 13.52 -7.52
C ARG A 62 10.69 13.76 -9.03
N GLY A 63 9.76 14.63 -9.39
CA GLY A 63 9.56 15.09 -10.78
C GLY A 63 8.11 15.11 -11.28
N ARG A 64 7.14 14.72 -10.46
CA ARG A 64 5.72 14.58 -10.87
C ARG A 64 4.74 15.63 -10.31
N GLY A 65 5.24 16.75 -9.77
CA GLY A 65 4.42 17.85 -9.23
C GLY A 65 4.70 18.13 -7.74
N PRO A 66 3.81 18.82 -7.01
CA PRO A 66 3.95 18.97 -5.56
C PRO A 66 3.91 17.58 -4.92
N ALA A 67 5.08 17.09 -4.53
CA ALA A 67 5.20 15.78 -3.89
C ALA A 67 4.45 15.83 -2.56
N PRO A 68 3.49 14.92 -2.30
CA PRO A 68 2.82 14.86 -1.01
C PRO A 68 3.87 14.67 0.09
N SER A 69 3.76 15.46 1.17
CA SER A 69 4.63 15.32 2.34
C SER A 69 4.20 14.09 3.13
N ILE A 70 4.74 12.95 2.73
CA ILE A 70 4.37 11.62 3.22
C ILE A 70 5.63 10.87 3.68
N ARG A 71 5.48 9.99 4.67
CA ARG A 71 6.57 9.08 5.07
C ARG A 71 6.46 7.77 4.29
N TRP A 72 7.50 7.46 3.52
CA TRP A 72 7.65 6.15 2.87
C TRP A 72 8.18 5.13 3.88
N VAL A 73 7.51 3.98 3.99
CA VAL A 73 7.89 2.89 4.91
C VAL A 73 7.82 1.55 4.19
N THR A 74 8.56 0.54 4.68
CA THR A 74 8.24 -0.84 4.29
C THR A 74 6.94 -1.28 4.98
N LEU A 75 6.35 -2.39 4.51
CA LEU A 75 5.13 -2.91 5.12
C LEU A 75 5.32 -3.21 6.61
N ASP A 76 6.41 -3.91 6.97
CA ASP A 76 6.69 -4.32 8.35
C ASP A 76 6.90 -3.11 9.28
N GLU A 77 7.70 -2.13 8.85
CA GLU A 77 7.94 -0.90 9.61
C GLU A 77 6.65 -0.10 9.81
N GLY A 78 5.83 -0.03 8.76
CA GLY A 78 4.55 0.64 8.78
C GLY A 78 3.59 -0.02 9.76
N VAL A 79 3.45 -1.34 9.70
CA VAL A 79 2.55 -2.10 10.57
C VAL A 79 2.97 -1.97 12.03
N ALA A 80 4.28 -2.07 12.32
CA ALA A 80 4.82 -1.96 13.68
C ALA A 80 4.62 -0.59 14.33
N SER A 81 4.47 0.49 13.54
CA SER A 81 4.42 1.87 14.04
C SER A 81 3.09 2.59 13.81
N CYS A 82 2.15 1.98 13.08
CA CYS A 82 0.88 2.60 12.77
C CYS A 82 -0.16 2.44 13.88
N HIS A 83 -1.07 3.40 13.95
CA HIS A 83 -2.28 3.32 14.78
C HIS A 83 -3.36 2.46 14.11
N ALA A 84 -3.50 2.59 12.78
CA ALA A 84 -4.43 1.81 11.99
C ALA A 84 -3.97 1.75 10.52
N ILE A 85 -4.37 0.67 9.86
CA ILE A 85 -4.09 0.41 8.44
C ILE A 85 -5.29 0.88 7.60
N ARG A 86 -5.01 1.56 6.49
CA ARG A 86 -5.95 2.16 5.54
C ARG A 86 -5.60 1.71 4.11
N PRO A 87 -5.94 0.47 3.73
CA PRO A 87 -5.67 -0.01 2.39
C PRO A 87 -6.62 0.63 1.37
N TRP A 88 -6.24 0.60 0.09
CA TRP A 88 -7.16 0.83 -1.04
C TRP A 88 -8.14 -0.34 -1.19
N GLY A 89 -9.04 -0.46 -0.22
CA GLY A 89 -9.99 -1.55 -0.10
C GLY A 89 -9.48 -2.68 0.79
N TRP A 90 -10.40 -3.20 1.60
CA TRP A 90 -10.19 -4.39 2.41
C TRP A 90 -10.70 -5.63 1.69
N ASN A 91 -9.94 -6.72 1.78
CA ASN A 91 -10.39 -8.04 1.36
C ASN A 91 -9.77 -9.13 2.27
N ALA A 92 -10.33 -10.35 2.20
CA ALA A 92 -9.93 -11.46 3.06
C ALA A 92 -8.45 -11.86 2.88
N ALA A 93 -7.93 -11.80 1.65
CA ALA A 93 -6.55 -12.15 1.34
C ALA A 93 -5.56 -11.16 1.97
N LEU A 94 -5.84 -9.86 1.91
CA LEU A 94 -5.03 -8.83 2.55
C LEU A 94 -5.01 -9.01 4.07
N VAL A 95 -6.16 -9.24 4.69
CA VAL A 95 -6.24 -9.51 6.15
C VAL A 95 -5.40 -10.74 6.51
N GLN A 96 -5.48 -11.80 5.70
CA GLN A 96 -4.70 -13.01 5.92
C GLN A 96 -3.19 -12.79 5.74
N ALA A 97 -2.78 -11.93 4.80
CA ALA A 97 -1.38 -11.56 4.60
C ALA A 97 -0.85 -10.75 5.81
N LEU A 98 -1.59 -9.75 6.28
CA LEU A 98 -1.20 -8.91 7.40
C LEU A 98 -1.08 -9.68 8.73
N LYS A 99 -1.88 -10.74 8.93
CA LYS A 99 -1.77 -11.63 10.10
C LYS A 99 -0.49 -12.48 10.14
N ARG A 100 0.26 -12.54 9.05
CA ARG A 100 1.50 -13.36 8.94
C ARG A 100 2.78 -12.54 9.12
N LEU A 101 2.65 -11.22 9.26
CA LEU A 101 3.74 -10.30 9.57
C LEU A 101 3.95 -10.27 11.08
#